data_AF-A0A2D4Q656-F1
#
_entry.id   AF-A0A2D4Q656-F1
#
_cell.length_a   1.000
_cell.length_b   1.000
_cell.length_c   1.000
_cell.angle_alpha   90.00
_cell.angle_beta   90.00
_cell.angle_gamma   90.00
#
_symmetry.space_group_name_H-M   'P 1'
#
loop_
_entity.id
_entity.type
_entity.pdbx_description
1 polymer ?
#
loop_
_entity_poly.entity_id
_entity_poly.type
_entity_poly.pdbx_seq_one_letter_code
_entity_poly.pdbx_strand_id
1 'polypeptide(L)'
;CKVGAFSCGLSMCNQHTIVIYVLCIVLWVSSRLFREHELTLSNALKLSFCFLAGCLPYLYLPISAYLNKARWTWGDQTSFKGFMTHLLREEYGTFSLAKLENGSSTTDVLLLQVTHMKMELSLIVQVFAMVACVCCAVRPKTEKSQLIWLFTSMLLTYSFFFAWRANLDISKPLFKGVVERFWMQSNAVIVVLAGFGFSLLFFLGEIFIGNSRLIY
;
A
#
# COMPACT_ATOMS: atom_id res chain seq x y z
N CYS A 1 -16.61 -2.64 -6.98
CA CYS A 1 -15.43 -2.48 -7.86
C CYS A 1 -15.22 -1.03 -8.37
N LYS A 2 -16.25 -0.31 -8.85
CA LYS A 2 -16.09 1.05 -9.42
C LYS A 2 -15.46 2.07 -8.47
N VAL A 3 -16.02 2.21 -7.25
CA VAL A 3 -15.47 3.11 -6.22
C VAL A 3 -14.03 2.72 -5.88
N GLY A 4 -13.75 1.43 -5.72
CA GLY A 4 -12.38 0.93 -5.49
C GLY A 4 -11.40 1.29 -6.61
N ALA A 5 -11.81 1.17 -7.88
CA ALA A 5 -10.99 1.57 -9.02
C ALA A 5 -10.69 3.09 -9.01
N PHE A 6 -11.71 3.90 -8.75
CA PHE A 6 -11.54 5.36 -8.57
C PHE A 6 -10.60 5.69 -7.40
N SER A 7 -10.78 5.06 -6.24
CA SER A 7 -9.90 5.23 -5.08
C SER A 7 -8.46 4.78 -5.36
N CYS A 8 -8.24 3.74 -6.15
CA CYS A 8 -6.89 3.33 -6.58
C CYS A 8 -6.22 4.43 -7.42
N GLY A 9 -6.94 5.00 -8.40
CA GLY A 9 -6.42 6.13 -9.19
C GLY A 9 -6.10 7.35 -8.33
N LEU A 10 -7.03 7.72 -7.44
CA LEU A 10 -6.85 8.84 -6.51
C LEU A 10 -5.66 8.62 -5.56
N SER A 11 -5.49 7.39 -5.07
CA SER A 11 -4.36 7.06 -4.18
C SER A 11 -3.01 7.22 -4.87
N MET A 12 -2.94 6.95 -6.18
CA MET A 12 -1.70 7.15 -6.95
C MET A 12 -1.32 8.62 -7.00
N CYS A 13 -2.29 9.54 -7.10
CA CYS A 13 -2.03 10.99 -7.08
C CYS A 13 -1.43 11.48 -5.76
N ASN A 14 -1.67 10.77 -4.65
CA ASN A 14 -1.04 11.08 -3.37
C ASN A 14 0.37 10.51 -3.30
N GLN A 15 0.54 9.23 -3.64
CA GLN A 15 1.83 8.57 -3.49
C GLN A 15 2.03 7.42 -4.49
N HIS A 16 3.00 7.58 -5.39
CA HIS A 16 3.29 6.59 -6.44
C HIS A 16 3.63 5.18 -5.92
N THR A 17 4.20 5.04 -4.72
CA THR A 17 4.55 3.72 -4.15
C THR A 17 3.31 2.87 -3.84
N ILE A 18 2.11 3.47 -3.79
CA ILE A 18 0.84 2.74 -3.68
C ILE A 18 0.60 1.79 -4.87
N VAL A 19 1.28 2.02 -6.02
CA VAL A 19 1.13 1.16 -7.21
C VAL A 19 1.39 -0.31 -6.89
N ILE A 20 2.29 -0.61 -5.94
CA ILE A 20 2.59 -1.98 -5.51
C ILE A 20 1.37 -2.63 -4.86
N TYR A 21 0.64 -1.87 -4.02
CA TYR A 21 -0.60 -2.32 -3.41
C TYR A 21 -1.71 -2.48 -4.44
N VAL A 22 -1.84 -1.50 -5.33
CA VAL A 22 -2.84 -1.55 -6.42
C VAL A 22 -2.61 -2.77 -7.29
N LEU A 23 -1.36 -3.14 -7.62
CA LEU A 23 -1.05 -4.36 -8.38
C LEU A 23 -1.53 -5.62 -7.64
N CYS A 24 -1.23 -5.77 -6.35
CA CYS A 24 -1.75 -6.90 -5.55
C CYS A 24 -3.28 -6.96 -5.57
N ILE A 25 -3.95 -5.82 -5.38
CA ILE A 25 -5.42 -5.72 -5.38
C ILE A 25 -5.98 -6.06 -6.77
N VAL A 26 -5.41 -5.52 -7.84
CA VAL A 26 -5.86 -5.76 -9.23
C VAL A 26 -5.71 -7.23 -9.59
N LEU A 27 -4.57 -7.86 -9.28
CA LEU A 27 -4.36 -9.28 -9.52
C LEU A 27 -5.38 -10.14 -8.76
N TRP A 28 -5.62 -9.83 -7.48
CA TRP A 28 -6.60 -10.55 -6.66
C TRP A 28 -8.04 -10.35 -7.14
N VAL A 29 -8.46 -9.11 -7.42
CA VAL A 29 -9.81 -8.81 -7.92
C VAL A 29 -10.02 -9.43 -9.30
N SER A 30 -9.02 -9.38 -10.19
CA SER A 30 -9.11 -9.98 -11.52
C SER A 30 -9.22 -11.49 -11.47
N SER A 31 -8.42 -12.14 -10.61
CA SER A 31 -8.52 -13.59 -10.35
C SER A 31 -9.91 -13.98 -9.83
N ARG A 32 -10.48 -13.18 -8.92
CA ARG A 32 -11.84 -13.41 -8.40
C ARG A 32 -12.88 -13.25 -9.51
N LEU A 33 -12.86 -12.14 -10.26
CA LEU A 33 -13.80 -11.88 -11.36
C LEU A 33 -13.71 -12.96 -12.46
N PHE A 34 -12.50 -13.45 -12.74
CA PHE A 34 -12.29 -14.54 -13.69
C PHE A 34 -12.95 -15.84 -13.21
N ARG A 35 -12.78 -16.19 -11.94
CA ARG A 35 -13.39 -17.40 -11.35
C ARG A 35 -14.92 -17.34 -11.31
N GLU A 36 -15.48 -16.16 -11.07
CA GLU A 36 -16.94 -15.96 -11.09
C GLU A 36 -17.49 -15.73 -12.52
N HIS A 37 -16.67 -15.85 -13.57
CA HIS A 37 -17.04 -15.59 -14.97
C HIS A 37 -17.59 -14.17 -15.27
N GLU A 38 -17.31 -13.21 -14.40
CA GLU A 38 -17.75 -11.81 -14.48
C GLU A 38 -16.74 -10.89 -15.19
N LEU A 39 -15.59 -11.45 -15.61
CA LEU A 39 -14.53 -10.72 -16.31
C LEU A 39 -14.91 -10.47 -17.78
N THR A 40 -15.82 -9.53 -17.99
CA THR A 40 -16.21 -9.06 -19.32
C THR A 40 -15.39 -7.83 -19.74
N LEU A 41 -15.16 -7.66 -21.05
CA LEU A 41 -14.50 -6.47 -21.60
C LEU A 41 -15.21 -5.18 -21.18
N SER A 42 -16.55 -5.20 -21.13
CA SER A 42 -17.34 -4.06 -20.66
C SER A 42 -17.03 -3.70 -19.21
N ASN A 43 -16.93 -4.69 -18.32
CA ASN A 43 -16.59 -4.46 -16.92
C ASN A 43 -15.15 -3.95 -16.77
N ALA A 44 -14.20 -4.52 -17.53
CA ALA A 44 -12.82 -4.04 -17.54
C ALA A 44 -12.73 -2.57 -17.98
N LEU A 45 -13.40 -2.19 -19.08
CA LEU A 45 -13.43 -0.80 -19.56
C LEU A 45 -14.07 0.15 -18.55
N LYS A 46 -15.17 -0.26 -17.90
CA LYS A 46 -15.82 0.54 -16.84
C LYS A 46 -14.87 0.77 -15.66
N LEU A 47 -14.12 -0.24 -15.24
CA LEU A 47 -13.15 -0.12 -14.14
C LEU A 47 -11.95 0.75 -14.54
N SER A 48 -11.43 0.60 -15.76
CA SER A 48 -10.38 1.46 -16.29
C SER A 48 -10.82 2.93 -16.36
N PHE A 49 -12.05 3.20 -16.81
CA PHE A 49 -12.58 4.56 -16.81
C PHE A 49 -12.71 5.14 -15.40
N CYS A 50 -13.19 4.36 -14.44
CA CYS A 50 -13.25 4.79 -13.04
C CYS A 50 -11.85 5.08 -12.46
N PHE A 51 -10.85 4.25 -12.79
CA PHE A 51 -9.46 4.45 -12.40
C PHE A 51 -8.88 5.73 -13.00
N LEU A 52 -9.07 5.95 -14.30
CA LEU A 52 -8.64 7.18 -14.98
C LEU A 52 -9.32 8.42 -14.41
N ALA A 53 -10.59 8.34 -14.05
CA ALA A 53 -11.29 9.41 -13.34
C ALA A 53 -10.65 9.71 -11.97
N GLY A 54 -10.14 8.71 -11.27
CA GLY A 54 -9.36 8.90 -10.03
C GLY A 54 -8.03 9.62 -10.26
N CYS A 55 -7.43 9.47 -11.44
CA CYS A 55 -6.17 10.12 -11.84
C CYS A 55 -6.33 11.57 -12.31
N LEU A 56 -7.55 12.10 -12.36
CA LEU A 56 -7.82 13.49 -12.79
C LEU A 56 -6.99 14.56 -12.06
N PRO A 57 -6.65 14.44 -10.75
CA PRO A 57 -5.80 15.42 -10.08
C PRO A 57 -4.44 15.63 -10.76
N TYR A 58 -3.89 14.65 -11.49
CA TYR A 58 -2.64 14.83 -12.23
C TYR A 58 -2.74 15.89 -13.34
N LEU A 59 -3.93 16.13 -13.90
CA LEU A 59 -4.14 17.16 -14.93
C LEU A 59 -3.90 18.57 -14.38
N TYR A 60 -3.96 18.77 -13.06
CA TYR A 60 -3.64 20.05 -12.45
C TYR A 60 -2.21 20.50 -12.78
N LEU A 61 -1.26 19.57 -12.88
CA LEU A 61 0.14 19.89 -13.15
C LEU A 61 0.33 20.61 -14.51
N PRO A 62 -0.01 20.00 -15.66
CA PRO A 62 0.15 20.68 -16.95
C PRO A 62 -0.75 21.91 -17.08
N ILE A 63 -1.96 21.91 -16.52
CA ILE A 63 -2.87 23.07 -16.57
C ILE A 63 -2.29 24.26 -15.81
N SER A 64 -1.79 24.03 -14.58
CA SER A 64 -1.22 25.10 -13.76
C SER A 64 0.09 25.63 -14.31
N ALA A 65 0.90 24.77 -14.96
CA ALA A 65 2.10 25.15 -15.68
C ALA A 65 1.76 26.04 -16.90
N TYR A 66 0.79 25.62 -17.73
CA TYR A 66 0.38 26.40 -18.91
C TYR A 66 -0.20 27.77 -18.56
N LEU A 67 -1.00 27.84 -17.48
CA LEU A 67 -1.61 29.09 -17.03
C LEU A 67 -0.68 29.98 -16.20
N ASN A 68 0.57 29.55 -15.94
CA ASN A 68 1.52 30.23 -15.04
C ASN A 68 0.93 30.58 -13.65
N LYS A 69 0.01 29.73 -13.15
CA LYS A 69 -0.65 29.93 -11.85
C LYS A 69 0.11 29.28 -10.69
N ALA A 70 0.94 28.28 -10.98
CA ALA A 70 1.71 27.59 -9.97
C ALA A 70 2.82 28.49 -9.43
N ARG A 71 2.82 28.73 -8.11
CA ARG A 71 3.82 29.58 -7.44
C ARG A 71 5.22 28.97 -7.45
N TRP A 72 5.30 27.64 -7.41
CA TRP A 72 6.53 26.86 -7.45
C TRP A 72 6.29 25.61 -8.31
N THR A 73 7.06 25.45 -9.37
CA THR A 73 7.01 24.28 -10.26
C THR A 73 8.37 23.57 -10.26
N TRP A 74 8.32 22.24 -10.24
CA TRP A 74 9.53 21.39 -10.32
C TRP A 74 9.71 20.92 -11.76
N GLY A 75 10.47 21.69 -12.53
CA GLY A 75 10.64 21.49 -13.97
C GLY A 75 9.50 22.09 -14.79
N ASP A 76 9.58 21.93 -16.11
CA ASP A 76 8.54 22.35 -17.06
C ASP A 76 7.60 21.18 -17.39
N GLN A 77 6.31 21.31 -17.06
CA GLN A 77 5.28 20.30 -17.36
C GLN A 77 4.32 20.72 -18.49
N THR A 78 4.65 21.76 -19.26
CA THR A 78 3.79 22.24 -20.37
C THR A 78 3.77 21.27 -21.56
N SER A 79 4.85 20.52 -21.76
CA SER A 79 4.94 19.48 -22.79
C SER A 79 4.61 18.09 -22.23
N PHE A 80 4.12 17.19 -23.09
CA PHE A 80 3.87 15.79 -22.70
C PHE A 80 5.13 15.11 -22.14
N LYS A 81 6.29 15.37 -22.75
CA LYS A 81 7.58 14.85 -22.28
C LYS A 81 7.90 15.38 -20.88
N GLY A 82 7.77 16.69 -20.66
CA GLY A 82 8.00 17.30 -19.36
C GLY A 82 7.08 16.75 -18.27
N PHE A 83 5.80 16.57 -18.59
CA PHE A 83 4.85 15.92 -17.70
C PHE A 83 5.26 14.46 -17.39
N MET A 84 5.66 13.67 -18.39
CA MET A 84 6.14 12.29 -18.16
C MET A 84 7.42 12.24 -17.34
N THR A 85 8.41 13.10 -17.61
CA THR A 85 9.65 13.22 -16.83
C THR A 85 9.35 13.55 -15.37
N HIS A 86 8.40 14.46 -15.11
CA HIS A 86 7.96 14.78 -13.76
C HIS A 86 7.19 13.63 -13.10
N LEU A 87 6.20 13.04 -13.79
CA LEU A 87 5.37 11.95 -13.30
C LEU A 87 6.20 10.70 -12.96
N LEU A 88 7.16 10.36 -13.82
CA LEU A 88 8.07 9.23 -13.62
C LEU A 88 9.25 9.57 -12.70
N ARG A 89 9.33 10.82 -12.20
CA ARG A 89 10.45 11.31 -11.38
C ARG A 89 11.80 10.98 -11.99
N GLU A 90 11.91 11.08 -13.30
CA GLU A 90 13.09 10.67 -14.08
C GLU A 90 14.35 11.44 -13.64
N GLU A 91 14.18 12.68 -13.16
CA GLU A 91 15.27 13.54 -12.66
C GLU A 91 16.04 12.93 -11.48
N TYR A 92 15.37 12.10 -10.66
CA TYR A 92 15.97 11.37 -9.53
C TYR A 92 16.51 9.98 -9.93
N GLY A 93 16.13 9.49 -11.11
CA GLY A 93 16.09 8.08 -11.46
C GLY A 93 14.77 7.48 -10.97
N THR A 94 13.89 7.05 -11.88
CA THR A 94 12.48 6.68 -11.62
C THR A 94 12.24 5.75 -10.42
N PHE A 95 13.22 4.91 -10.11
CA PHE A 95 13.16 3.95 -9.00
C PHE A 95 14.21 4.22 -7.91
N SER A 96 14.72 5.45 -7.84
CA SER A 96 15.66 5.94 -6.85
C SER A 96 15.00 7.07 -6.06
N LEU A 97 15.21 7.08 -4.75
CA LEU A 97 14.74 8.15 -3.87
C LEU A 97 15.58 9.41 -4.00
N ALA A 98 16.89 9.26 -4.19
CA ALA A 98 17.84 10.36 -4.39
C ALA A 98 18.83 10.04 -5.52
N LYS A 99 19.41 11.08 -6.12
CA LYS A 99 20.24 10.96 -7.33
C LYS A 99 21.69 10.48 -7.08
N LEU A 100 22.26 10.77 -5.91
CA LEU A 100 23.72 10.65 -5.69
C LEU A 100 24.10 10.18 -4.28
N GLU A 101 23.32 9.28 -3.68
CA GLU A 101 23.60 8.76 -2.33
C GLU A 101 23.92 7.26 -2.39
N ASN A 102 24.90 6.84 -1.58
CA ASN A 102 25.16 5.43 -1.31
C ASN A 102 24.14 4.96 -0.29
N GLY A 103 23.20 4.12 -0.72
CA GLY A 103 22.15 3.59 0.14
C GLY A 103 22.66 2.64 1.22
N SER A 104 21.89 2.53 2.31
CA SER A 104 22.08 1.46 3.30
C SER A 104 21.67 0.09 2.73
N SER A 105 22.08 -1.00 3.39
CA SER A 105 21.68 -2.35 2.97
C SER A 105 20.17 -2.54 3.10
N THR A 106 19.57 -3.34 2.20
CA THR A 106 18.16 -3.77 2.28
C THR A 106 17.81 -4.34 3.66
N THR A 107 18.72 -5.11 4.27
CA THR A 107 18.53 -5.70 5.60
C THR A 107 18.41 -4.64 6.69
N ASP A 108 19.21 -3.58 6.58
CA ASP A 108 19.25 -2.50 7.56
C ASP A 108 17.97 -1.67 7.47
N VAL A 109 17.49 -1.42 6.24
CA VAL A 109 16.22 -0.73 5.98
C VAL A 109 15.05 -1.54 6.55
N LEU A 110 15.02 -2.86 6.34
CA LEU A 110 13.97 -3.74 6.88
C LEU A 110 14.02 -3.83 8.41
N LEU A 111 15.20 -3.99 8.99
CA LEU A 111 15.37 -4.02 10.43
C LEU A 111 14.93 -2.71 11.07
N LEU A 112 15.31 -1.58 10.46
CA LEU A 112 14.90 -0.28 10.93
C LEU A 112 13.38 -0.08 10.78
N GLN A 113 12.78 -0.55 9.68
CA GLN A 113 11.33 -0.51 9.51
C GLN A 113 10.61 -1.28 10.62
N VAL A 114 11.07 -2.49 10.96
CA VAL A 114 10.46 -3.32 12.02
C VAL A 114 10.62 -2.68 13.40
N THR A 115 11.79 -2.11 13.69
CA THR A 115 12.02 -1.41 14.97
C THR A 115 11.18 -0.13 15.07
N HIS A 116 11.08 0.63 13.98
CA HIS A 116 10.22 1.81 13.90
C HIS A 116 8.74 1.46 14.07
N MET A 117 8.26 0.37 13.45
CA MET A 117 6.90 -0.14 13.63
C MET A 117 6.58 -0.43 15.09
N LYS A 118 7.54 -0.93 15.89
CA LYS A 118 7.37 -1.19 17.34
C LYS A 118 7.30 0.07 18.18
N MET A 119 7.94 1.14 17.72
CA MET A 119 7.90 2.44 18.41
C MET A 119 6.60 3.19 18.12
N GLU A 120 6.18 3.20 16.85
CA GLU A 120 4.98 3.93 16.41
C GLU A 120 3.67 3.19 16.72
N LEU A 121 3.66 1.86 16.61
CA LEU A 121 2.48 1.04 16.89
C LEU A 121 2.65 0.33 18.23
N SER A 122 1.61 0.34 19.06
CA SER A 122 1.58 -0.45 20.30
C SER A 122 1.82 -1.93 20.02
N LEU A 123 2.56 -2.60 20.91
CA LEU A 123 2.82 -4.05 20.85
C LEU A 123 1.54 -4.88 20.71
N ILE A 124 0.42 -4.42 21.28
CA ILE A 124 -0.87 -5.09 21.19
C ILE A 124 -1.35 -5.19 19.72
N VAL A 125 -1.16 -4.11 18.95
CA VAL A 125 -1.55 -4.07 17.53
C VAL A 125 -0.77 -5.13 16.74
N GLN A 126 0.54 -5.24 17.02
CA GLN A 126 1.39 -6.23 16.36
C GLN A 126 1.02 -7.66 16.74
N VAL A 127 0.73 -7.91 18.02
CA VAL A 127 0.27 -9.22 18.50
C VAL A 127 -1.02 -9.61 17.78
N PHE A 128 -2.01 -8.71 17.69
CA PHE A 128 -3.24 -9.01 16.96
C PHE A 128 -3.01 -9.25 15.46
N ALA A 129 -2.15 -8.48 14.80
CA ALA A 129 -1.80 -8.73 13.41
C ALA A 129 -1.16 -10.11 13.21
N MET A 130 -0.26 -10.52 14.12
CA MET A 130 0.35 -11.85 14.10
C MET A 130 -0.67 -12.97 14.33
N VAL A 131 -1.60 -12.79 15.28
CA VAL A 131 -2.70 -13.74 15.52
C VAL A 131 -3.55 -13.91 14.26
N ALA A 132 -3.88 -12.81 13.56
CA ALA A 132 -4.62 -12.87 12.30
C ALA A 132 -3.91 -13.76 11.27
N CYS A 133 -2.61 -13.53 11.06
CA CYS A 133 -1.80 -14.30 10.12
C CYS A 133 -1.67 -15.79 10.50
N VAL A 134 -1.39 -16.09 11.77
CA VAL A 134 -1.25 -17.47 12.26
C VAL A 134 -2.56 -18.24 12.14
N CYS A 135 -3.66 -17.66 12.62
CA CYS A 135 -4.95 -18.33 12.53
C CYS A 135 -5.43 -18.52 11.08
N CYS A 136 -5.11 -17.57 10.19
CA CYS A 136 -5.35 -17.68 8.76
C CYS A 136 -4.55 -18.85 8.15
N ALA A 137 -3.28 -18.99 8.51
CA ALA A 137 -2.43 -20.10 8.04
C ALA A 137 -2.96 -21.47 8.49
N VAL A 138 -3.48 -21.57 9.72
CA VAL A 138 -4.06 -22.82 10.26
C VAL A 138 -5.44 -23.13 9.67
N ARG A 139 -6.25 -22.10 9.35
CA ARG A 139 -7.62 -22.26 8.81
C ARG A 139 -7.83 -21.45 7.52
N PRO A 140 -7.23 -21.88 6.39
CA PRO A 140 -7.18 -21.06 5.17
C PRO A 140 -8.51 -20.92 4.43
N LYS A 141 -9.54 -21.73 4.76
CA LYS A 141 -10.76 -21.87 3.95
C LYS A 141 -11.83 -20.78 4.14
N THR A 142 -11.55 -19.68 4.86
CA THR A 142 -12.52 -18.61 5.08
C THR A 142 -12.35 -17.45 4.09
N GLU A 143 -13.42 -16.70 3.77
CA GLU A 143 -13.30 -15.47 2.98
C GLU A 143 -12.38 -14.44 3.66
N LYS A 144 -12.44 -14.36 5.00
CA LYS A 144 -11.54 -13.51 5.79
C LYS A 144 -10.07 -13.89 5.61
N SER A 145 -9.76 -15.18 5.47
CA SER A 145 -8.41 -15.68 5.20
C SER A 145 -7.87 -15.14 3.86
N GLN A 146 -8.69 -15.07 2.81
CA GLN A 146 -8.25 -14.48 1.53
C GLN A 146 -7.89 -13.00 1.65
N LEU A 147 -8.63 -12.23 2.45
CA LEU A 147 -8.32 -10.83 2.71
C LEU A 147 -7.05 -10.67 3.56
N ILE A 148 -6.88 -11.49 4.60
CA ILE A 148 -5.66 -11.50 5.42
C ILE A 148 -4.45 -11.82 4.54
N TRP A 149 -4.52 -12.83 3.67
CA TRP A 149 -3.45 -13.14 2.72
C TRP A 149 -3.16 -12.01 1.73
N LEU A 150 -4.20 -11.32 1.23
CA LEU A 150 -4.02 -10.15 0.38
C LEU A 150 -3.27 -9.04 1.10
N PHE A 151 -3.70 -8.65 2.30
CA PHE A 151 -3.05 -7.60 3.08
C PHE A 151 -1.63 -8.00 3.51
N THR A 152 -1.39 -9.25 3.89
CA THR A 152 -0.05 -9.76 4.20
C THR A 152 0.84 -9.74 2.95
N SER A 153 0.33 -10.16 1.79
CA SER A 153 1.07 -10.06 0.52
C SER A 153 1.42 -8.62 0.20
N MET A 154 0.48 -7.68 0.35
CA MET A 154 0.72 -6.25 0.16
C MET A 154 1.87 -5.77 1.06
N LEU A 155 1.79 -6.06 2.36
CA LEU A 155 2.81 -5.68 3.35
C LEU A 155 4.21 -6.20 2.98
N LEU A 156 4.31 -7.49 2.64
CA LEU A 156 5.58 -8.14 2.31
C LEU A 156 6.17 -7.61 1.01
N THR A 157 5.37 -7.58 -0.07
CA THR A 157 5.83 -7.11 -1.38
C THR A 157 6.28 -5.66 -1.33
N TYR A 158 5.52 -4.79 -0.65
CA TYR A 158 5.90 -3.39 -0.50
C TYR A 158 7.13 -3.20 0.37
N SER A 159 7.20 -3.83 1.54
CA SER A 159 8.33 -3.64 2.46
C SER A 159 9.63 -4.14 1.83
N PHE A 160 9.58 -5.28 1.15
CA PHE A 160 10.73 -5.79 0.39
C PHE A 160 11.11 -4.89 -0.77
N PHE A 161 10.15 -4.53 -1.65
CA PHE A 161 10.43 -3.68 -2.80
C PHE A 161 11.00 -2.32 -2.39
N PHE A 162 10.40 -1.70 -1.38
CA PHE A 162 10.84 -0.42 -0.87
C PHE A 162 12.25 -0.52 -0.27
N ALA A 163 12.51 -1.51 0.59
CA ALA A 163 13.83 -1.70 1.18
C ALA A 163 14.91 -1.99 0.13
N TRP A 164 14.58 -2.74 -0.92
CA TRP A 164 15.51 -3.02 -2.02
C TRP A 164 15.82 -1.77 -2.85
N ARG A 165 14.84 -0.89 -3.06
CA ARG A 165 15.02 0.35 -3.82
C ARG A 165 15.46 1.54 -2.97
N ALA A 166 15.51 1.40 -1.65
CA ALA A 166 15.86 2.45 -0.73
C ALA A 166 17.34 2.81 -0.84
N ASN A 167 17.67 3.79 -1.69
CA ASN A 167 19.05 4.22 -1.93
C ASN A 167 19.48 5.42 -1.07
N LEU A 168 18.97 5.51 0.16
CA LEU A 168 19.29 6.56 1.11
C LEU A 168 20.11 6.01 2.28
N ASP A 169 21.09 6.77 2.74
CA ASP A 169 21.86 6.44 3.94
C ASP A 169 21.04 6.75 5.21
N ILE A 170 20.61 5.70 5.88
CA ILE A 170 19.80 5.75 7.09
C ILE A 170 20.55 6.36 8.29
N SER A 171 21.88 6.40 8.25
CA SER A 171 22.71 6.98 9.31
C SER A 171 22.46 8.49 9.46
N LYS A 172 22.04 9.15 8.37
CA LYS A 172 21.73 10.58 8.35
C LYS A 172 20.28 10.80 8.83
N PRO A 173 20.03 11.59 9.89
CA PRO A 173 18.69 11.77 10.46
C PRO A 173 17.69 12.39 9.46
N LEU A 174 18.17 13.24 8.55
CA LEU A 174 17.33 13.83 7.49
C LEU A 174 16.75 12.74 6.57
N PHE A 175 17.57 11.77 6.16
CA PHE A 175 17.15 10.71 5.25
C PHE A 175 16.31 9.65 5.94
N LYS A 176 16.61 9.36 7.20
CA LYS A 176 15.75 8.55 8.07
C LYS A 176 14.32 9.11 8.09
N GLY A 177 14.16 10.41 8.33
CA GLY A 177 12.85 11.06 8.33
C GLY A 177 12.12 11.06 6.98
N VAL A 178 12.84 10.98 5.86
CA VAL A 178 12.22 10.79 4.52
C VAL A 178 11.67 9.37 4.40
N VAL A 179 12.49 8.37 4.76
CA VAL A 179 12.14 6.95 4.70
C VAL A 179 10.97 6.59 5.63
N GLU A 180 10.93 7.16 6.84
CA GLU A 180 9.86 6.92 7.82
C GLU A 180 8.46 7.27 7.28
N ARG A 181 8.34 8.29 6.42
CA ARG A 181 7.06 8.67 5.80
C ARG A 181 6.52 7.59 4.86
N PHE A 182 7.41 6.85 4.20
CA PHE A 182 7.00 5.73 3.35
C PHE A 182 6.49 4.55 4.19
N TRP A 183 7.06 4.33 5.38
CA TRP A 183 6.64 3.24 6.25
C TRP A 183 5.23 3.39 6.82
N MET A 184 4.65 4.60 6.82
CA MET A 184 3.26 4.82 7.19
C MET A 184 2.28 3.97 6.36
N GLN A 185 2.62 3.70 5.10
CA GLN A 185 1.81 2.84 4.23
C GLN A 185 1.78 1.39 4.75
N SER A 186 2.92 0.85 5.19
CA SER A 186 2.99 -0.47 5.84
C SER A 186 2.28 -0.50 7.19
N ASN A 187 2.41 0.57 7.99
CA ASN A 187 1.74 0.68 9.29
C ASN A 187 0.22 0.57 9.16
N ALA A 188 -0.36 1.23 8.15
CA ALA A 188 -1.79 1.14 7.87
C ALA A 188 -2.25 -0.31 7.62
N VAL A 189 -1.46 -1.09 6.89
CA VAL A 189 -1.77 -2.52 6.63
C VAL A 189 -1.71 -3.34 7.91
N ILE A 190 -0.73 -3.10 8.79
CA ILE A 190 -0.61 -3.78 10.08
C ILE A 190 -1.84 -3.49 10.95
N VAL A 191 -2.32 -2.24 10.97
CA VAL A 191 -3.53 -1.87 11.73
C VAL A 191 -4.76 -2.60 11.20
N VAL A 192 -4.91 -2.73 9.88
CA VAL A 192 -6.01 -3.51 9.27
C VAL A 192 -5.91 -5.00 9.65
N LEU A 193 -4.72 -5.59 9.59
CA LEU A 193 -4.48 -6.97 10.03
C LEU A 193 -4.78 -7.16 11.52
N ALA A 194 -4.42 -6.20 12.36
CA ALA A 194 -4.75 -6.22 13.77
C ALA A 194 -6.27 -6.21 14.02
N GLY A 195 -7.03 -5.45 13.23
CA GLY A 195 -8.50 -5.48 13.26
C GLY A 195 -9.07 -6.86 12.97
N PHE A 196 -8.52 -7.57 11.97
CA PHE A 196 -8.91 -8.97 11.70
C PHE A 196 -8.56 -9.91 12.87
N GLY A 197 -7.38 -9.75 13.47
CA GLY A 197 -6.95 -10.55 14.61
C GLY A 197 -7.83 -10.34 15.83
N PHE A 198 -8.18 -9.08 16.12
CA PHE A 198 -9.12 -8.73 17.19
C PHE A 198 -10.50 -9.35 16.95
N SER A 199 -11.06 -9.22 15.74
CA SER A 199 -12.35 -9.82 15.39
C SER A 199 -12.36 -11.34 15.58
N LEU A 200 -11.26 -12.01 15.26
CA LEU A 200 -11.16 -13.46 15.42
C LEU A 200 -11.06 -13.87 16.89
N LEU A 201 -10.24 -13.18 17.69
CA LEU A 201 -10.12 -13.44 19.12
C LEU A 201 -11.45 -13.20 19.85
N PHE A 202 -12.15 -12.13 19.50
CA PHE A 202 -13.47 -11.83 20.03
C PHE A 202 -14.47 -12.96 19.74
N PHE A 203 -14.51 -13.43 18.48
CA PHE A 203 -15.36 -14.56 18.08
C PHE A 203 -15.02 -15.86 18.82
N LEU A 204 -13.74 -16.14 19.04
CA LEU A 204 -13.30 -17.31 19.82
C LEU A 204 -13.70 -17.19 21.30
N GLY A 205 -13.61 -15.99 21.87
CA GLY A 205 -14.04 -15.71 23.24
C GLY A 205 -15.54 -15.94 23.44
N GLU A 206 -16.37 -15.45 22.51
CA GLU A 206 -17.82 -15.67 22.52
C GLU A 206 -18.18 -17.17 22.46
N ILE A 207 -17.50 -17.96 21.61
CA ILE A 207 -17.70 -19.41 21.55
C ILE A 207 -17.37 -20.06 22.89
N PHE A 208 -16.24 -19.69 23.50
CA PHE A 208 -15.79 -20.31 24.75
C PHE A 208 -16.74 -20.00 25.92
N ILE A 209 -17.23 -18.77 26.01
CA ILE A 209 -18.21 -18.34 27.02
C ILE A 209 -19.56 -19.01 26.77
N GLY A 210 -20.02 -19.06 25.51
CA GLY A 210 -21.27 -19.73 25.14
C GLY A 210 -21.26 -21.23 25.45
N ASN A 211 -20.14 -21.90 25.20
CA ASN A 211 -19.98 -23.33 25.51
C ASN A 211 -19.92 -23.59 27.02
N SER A 212 -19.35 -22.65 27.80
CA SER A 212 -19.31 -22.73 29.27
C SER A 212 -20.71 -22.57 29.90
N ARG A 213 -21.63 -21.85 29.26
CA ARG A 213 -23.03 -21.71 29.69
C ARG A 213 -23.92 -22.91 29.36
N LEU A 214 -23.50 -23.78 28.44
CA LEU A 214 -24.22 -25.02 28.06
C LEU A 214 -23.85 -26.23 28.93
N ILE A 215 -22.82 -26.10 29.77
CA ILE A 215 -22.30 -27.18 30.64
C ILE A 215 -22.88 -27.08 32.08
N TYR A 216 -23.63 -26.02 32.39
CA TYR A 216 -24.41 -25.85 33.62
C TYR A 216 -25.90 -25.97 33.32
#